data_AF-A0A9P0PRH9-F1
#
_entry.id   AF-A0A9P0PRH9-F1
#
_cell.length_a   1.000
_cell.length_b   1.000
_cell.length_c   1.000
_cell.angle_alpha   90.00
_cell.angle_beta   90.00
_cell.angle_gamma   90.00
#
_symmetry.space_group_name_H-M   'P 1'
#
loop_
_entity.id
_entity.type
_entity.pdbx_description
1 polymer ?
#
loop_
_entity_poly.entity_id
_entity_poly.type
_entity_poly.pdbx_seq_one_letter_code
_entity_poly.pdbx_strand_id
1 'polypeptide(L)'
;MSRLYLRDPTLSSVLNSSQSEDQKEAYFLQEQTELNLLLIGTKEGMVHVRIFGCFTCCILDMCEYLGISCSVEALRVSEDLRRIYVVTKDENSLVQIVTVNSSIFKTHAKELFAVAMKYVKLMDLITYLRNTIASITETWESFLLEIDHKLSKYAKKVPEGGITADFLDLLIFGICASELQEFLMHDLTKKGLEKFGQTIEMSYTNIQKLLLKNINKYGQNVTFQLAELRGMGRFDCKYEIVGLSDEKIAQAIQSCGAFLIKAAEIQQIINNSVINYKAFFRWLYGAILTLMDENVPGEIHRMTQQDVAYITEFLQNFDRVGGKDGGGFVMEQLGQYLADEPLSAEPTNEDPDSWEAFLEENACLESHSAILKRAAGTSLVQQFKNVALKVASIFTTPRTRLQGYFRMMERETLDIYQCDPTVTLRVTSVNASGDEVIFAFADQSPHEESCVLLVQFGRCNFKCFRWRCQLQDLVVLNT
;
A
#
# COMPACT_ATOMS: atom_id res chain seq x y z
N MET A 1 27.62 -9.14 3.56
CA MET A 1 26.75 -9.40 4.73
C MET A 1 25.27 -9.57 4.37
N SER A 2 24.89 -9.77 3.09
CA SER A 2 23.51 -9.82 2.60
C SER A 2 22.75 -11.14 2.86
N ARG A 3 23.35 -12.14 3.50
CA ARG A 3 22.76 -13.48 3.71
C ARG A 3 22.06 -13.67 5.08
N LEU A 4 22.06 -12.65 5.94
CA LEU A 4 21.42 -12.70 7.27
C LEU A 4 20.02 -12.04 7.30
N TYR A 5 19.52 -11.56 6.16
CA TYR A 5 18.29 -10.78 6.09
C TYR A 5 17.12 -11.60 5.53
N LEU A 6 15.92 -11.34 6.05
CA LEU A 6 14.66 -11.84 5.48
C LEU A 6 14.66 -11.54 3.98
N ARG A 7 14.54 -12.58 3.15
CA ARG A 7 14.50 -12.46 1.69
C ARG A 7 13.50 -11.36 1.29
N ASP A 8 13.96 -10.44 0.43
CA ASP A 8 13.12 -9.47 -0.26
C ASP A 8 11.88 -10.17 -0.86
N PRO A 9 10.75 -9.46 -1.01
CA PRO A 9 9.52 -10.05 -1.51
C PRO A 9 9.75 -10.82 -2.80
N THR A 10 9.36 -12.09 -2.84
CA THR A 10 8.99 -12.68 -4.13
C THR A 10 7.65 -12.05 -4.50
N LEU A 11 7.65 -11.20 -5.53
CA LEU A 11 6.44 -10.57 -6.04
C LEU A 11 5.35 -11.62 -6.31
N SER A 12 4.11 -11.19 -6.10
CA SER A 12 2.83 -11.86 -6.34
C SER A 12 2.81 -12.73 -7.61
N SER A 13 3.28 -13.97 -7.51
CA SER A 13 3.21 -14.95 -8.60
C SER A 13 2.50 -16.24 -8.20
N VAL A 14 1.86 -16.28 -7.03
CA VAL A 14 1.08 -17.46 -6.60
C VAL A 14 -0.43 -17.24 -6.82
N LEU A 15 -0.86 -16.06 -7.29
CA LEU A 15 -2.30 -15.77 -7.41
C LEU A 15 -2.85 -15.54 -8.82
N ASN A 16 -2.06 -15.46 -9.89
CA ASN A 16 -2.55 -15.66 -11.28
C ASN A 16 -1.38 -15.73 -12.28
N SER A 17 -1.48 -16.65 -13.24
CA SER A 17 -0.42 -17.02 -14.20
C SER A 17 -0.28 -16.08 -15.40
N SER A 18 -0.33 -14.76 -15.18
CA SER A 18 -0.18 -13.78 -16.26
C SER A 18 0.28 -12.43 -15.73
N GLN A 19 1.61 -12.20 -15.65
CA GLN A 19 2.25 -10.87 -15.70
C GLN A 19 3.77 -11.01 -15.50
N SER A 20 4.51 -11.04 -16.61
CA SER A 20 5.98 -11.05 -16.64
C SER A 20 6.61 -9.64 -16.69
N GLU A 21 5.80 -8.59 -16.87
CA GLU A 21 6.26 -7.20 -16.97
C GLU A 21 6.30 -6.51 -15.60
N ASP A 22 5.26 -6.65 -14.77
CA ASP A 22 5.22 -6.06 -13.41
C ASP A 22 6.34 -6.57 -12.49
N GLN A 23 6.81 -7.81 -12.72
CA GLN A 23 7.97 -8.35 -12.01
C GLN A 23 9.26 -7.60 -12.36
N LYS A 24 9.46 -7.22 -13.64
CA LYS A 24 10.70 -6.55 -14.08
C LYS A 24 10.81 -5.12 -13.53
N GLU A 25 9.69 -4.40 -13.44
CA GLU A 25 9.67 -3.01 -12.97
C GLU A 25 10.01 -2.88 -11.47
N ALA A 26 9.51 -3.80 -10.64
CA ALA A 26 9.78 -3.79 -9.20
C ALA A 26 11.22 -4.19 -8.85
N TYR A 27 11.85 -5.09 -9.61
CA TYR A 27 13.28 -5.42 -9.44
C TYR A 27 14.19 -4.29 -9.92
N PHE A 28 13.81 -3.57 -10.98
CA PHE A 28 14.60 -2.46 -11.53
C PHE A 28 14.91 -1.36 -10.49
N LEU A 29 13.93 -1.01 -9.65
CA LEU A 29 14.11 0.01 -8.63
C LEU A 29 14.95 -0.47 -7.44
N GLN A 30 15.00 -1.78 -7.17
CA GLN A 30 15.76 -2.36 -6.06
C GLN A 30 17.25 -2.57 -6.38
N GLU A 31 17.61 -2.66 -7.66
CA GLU A 31 18.99 -2.83 -8.13
C GLU A 31 19.68 -1.51 -8.54
N GLN A 32 19.01 -0.35 -8.40
CA GLN A 32 19.62 0.93 -8.74
C GLN A 32 20.85 1.19 -7.88
N THR A 33 21.97 1.49 -8.55
CA THR A 33 23.24 1.87 -7.90
C THR A 33 23.50 3.37 -8.01
N GLU A 34 22.80 4.06 -8.91
CA GLU A 34 23.00 5.47 -9.25
C GLU A 34 21.74 6.29 -9.01
N LEU A 35 21.91 7.58 -8.70
CA LEU A 35 20.81 8.51 -8.46
C LEU A 35 20.20 8.94 -9.80
N ASN A 36 18.98 8.52 -10.07
CA ASN A 36 18.24 8.91 -11.27
C ASN A 36 17.13 9.91 -10.94
N LEU A 37 16.99 10.95 -11.76
CA LEU A 37 15.99 12.00 -11.61
C LEU A 37 15.00 11.97 -12.78
N LEU A 38 13.71 12.03 -12.45
CA LEU A 38 12.63 12.28 -13.40
C LEU A 38 12.13 13.71 -13.20
N LEU A 39 12.27 14.51 -14.24
CA LEU A 39 11.73 15.86 -14.32
C LEU A 39 10.45 15.87 -15.16
N ILE A 40 9.38 16.47 -14.65
CA ILE A 40 8.10 16.55 -15.35
C ILE A 40 7.68 18.02 -15.38
N GLY A 41 7.51 18.57 -16.58
CA GLY A 41 6.93 19.89 -16.81
C GLY A 41 5.50 19.75 -17.30
N THR A 42 4.57 20.51 -16.74
CA THR A 42 3.17 20.53 -17.18
C THR A 42 2.87 21.78 -17.99
N LYS A 43 1.79 21.72 -18.79
CA LYS A 43 1.24 22.88 -19.50
C LYS A 43 0.65 23.94 -18.57
N GLU A 44 0.39 23.57 -17.32
CA GLU A 44 -0.13 24.44 -16.26
C GLU A 44 1.00 25.21 -15.54
N GLY A 45 2.25 25.08 -15.98
CA GLY A 45 3.39 25.77 -15.37
C GLY A 45 4.00 25.04 -14.17
N MET A 46 3.63 23.78 -13.92
CA MET A 46 4.15 23.02 -12.78
C MET A 46 5.39 22.22 -13.17
N VAL A 47 6.44 22.29 -12.34
CA VAL A 47 7.65 21.47 -12.48
C VAL A 47 7.75 20.51 -11.30
N HIS A 48 7.71 19.20 -11.60
CA HIS A 48 7.92 18.15 -10.61
C HIS A 48 9.33 17.57 -10.73
N VAL A 49 10.02 17.48 -9.60
CA VAL A 49 11.33 16.83 -9.49
C VAL A 49 11.17 15.58 -8.64
N ARG A 50 11.40 14.40 -9.24
CA ARG A 50 11.25 13.11 -8.57
C ARG A 50 12.52 12.26 -8.66
N ILE A 51 12.93 11.63 -7.56
CA ILE A 51 13.99 10.63 -7.54
C ILE A 51 13.38 9.27 -7.90
N PHE A 52 14.01 8.55 -8.84
CA PHE A 52 13.55 7.27 -9.38
C PHE A 52 12.13 7.30 -9.98
N GLY A 53 11.59 8.47 -10.28
CA GLY A 53 10.20 8.65 -10.70
C GLY A 53 9.15 8.53 -9.57
N CYS A 54 9.53 8.02 -8.39
CA CYS A 54 8.61 7.74 -7.28
C CYS A 54 8.67 8.79 -6.16
N PHE A 55 9.88 9.14 -5.68
CA PHE A 55 10.04 10.01 -4.51
C PHE A 55 10.03 11.48 -4.92
N THR A 56 8.96 12.20 -4.57
CA THR A 56 8.80 13.61 -4.96
C THR A 56 9.62 14.53 -4.05
N CYS A 57 10.62 15.21 -4.62
CA CYS A 57 11.48 16.15 -3.89
C CYS A 57 10.88 17.55 -3.85
N CYS A 58 10.41 18.06 -4.98
CA CYS A 58 9.76 19.36 -5.05
C CYS A 58 8.72 19.41 -6.16
N ILE A 59 7.76 20.31 -5.95
CA ILE A 59 6.83 20.77 -6.97
C ILE A 59 6.96 22.29 -6.98
N LEU A 60 7.35 22.84 -8.13
CA LEU A 60 7.54 24.28 -8.31
C LEU A 60 6.42 24.79 -9.21
N ASP A 61 5.81 25.90 -8.80
CA ASP A 61 4.83 26.62 -9.60
C ASP A 61 5.55 27.77 -10.31
N MET A 62 5.71 27.65 -11.63
CA MET A 62 6.36 28.67 -12.45
C MET A 62 5.43 29.87 -12.68
N CYS A 63 4.11 29.65 -12.69
CA CYS A 63 3.12 30.70 -12.87
C CYS A 63 3.10 31.64 -11.66
N GLU A 64 3.13 31.09 -10.45
CA GLU A 64 3.24 31.86 -9.21
C GLU A 64 4.54 32.67 -9.18
N TYR A 65 5.66 32.05 -9.61
CA TYR A 65 6.96 32.71 -9.58
C TYR A 65 7.09 33.85 -10.61
N LEU A 66 6.65 33.62 -11.85
CA LEU A 66 6.74 34.61 -12.92
C LEU A 66 5.62 35.64 -12.84
N GLY A 67 4.56 35.37 -12.08
CA GLY A 67 3.35 36.21 -12.00
C GLY A 67 2.54 36.19 -13.31
N ILE A 68 2.78 35.21 -14.17
CA ILE A 68 2.25 35.11 -15.54
C ILE A 68 1.84 33.65 -15.81
N SER A 69 0.76 33.46 -16.55
CA SER A 69 0.31 32.13 -17.03
C SER A 69 1.33 31.58 -18.03
N CYS A 70 1.97 30.44 -17.72
CA CYS A 70 3.01 29.88 -18.58
C CYS A 70 2.95 28.35 -18.69
N SER A 71 3.38 27.81 -19.82
CA SER A 71 3.60 26.38 -20.04
C SER A 71 5.08 26.02 -19.93
N VAL A 72 5.39 24.86 -19.35
CA VAL A 72 6.76 24.32 -19.33
C VAL A 72 7.02 23.56 -20.63
N GLU A 73 7.95 24.05 -21.46
CA GLU A 73 8.27 23.46 -22.76
C GLU A 73 9.45 22.48 -22.68
N ALA A 74 10.46 22.80 -21.85
CA ALA A 74 11.62 21.93 -21.69
C ALA A 74 12.27 22.06 -20.31
N LEU A 75 12.85 20.94 -19.86
CA LEU A 75 13.58 20.82 -18.59
C LEU A 75 14.95 20.19 -18.84
N ARG A 76 16.00 20.78 -18.27
CA ARG A 76 17.37 20.26 -18.30
C ARG A 76 18.03 20.39 -16.94
N VAL A 77 18.81 19.38 -16.55
CA VAL A 77 19.63 19.41 -15.33
C VAL A 77 21.08 19.58 -15.75
N SER A 78 21.84 20.37 -15.00
CA SER A 78 23.28 20.47 -15.21
C SER A 78 23.98 19.13 -14.95
N GLU A 79 25.07 18.85 -15.65
CA GLU A 79 25.86 17.62 -15.43
C GLU A 79 26.32 17.47 -13.97
N ASP A 80 26.52 18.59 -13.28
CA ASP A 80 26.95 18.62 -11.88
C ASP A 80 25.79 18.64 -10.87
N LEU A 81 24.55 18.50 -11.35
CA LEU A 81 23.28 18.49 -10.62
C LEU A 81 23.00 19.73 -9.77
N ARG A 82 23.74 20.83 -9.94
CA ARG A 82 23.56 22.06 -9.15
C ARG A 82 22.45 22.96 -9.65
N ARG A 83 22.07 22.84 -10.92
CA ARG A 83 21.08 23.72 -11.54
C ARG A 83 20.08 22.90 -12.34
N ILE A 84 18.83 23.35 -12.32
CA ILE A 84 17.79 22.90 -13.25
C ILE A 84 17.39 24.11 -14.07
N TYR A 85 17.46 23.99 -15.39
CA TYR A 85 17.00 24.99 -16.32
C TYR A 85 15.59 24.64 -16.77
N VAL A 86 14.68 25.59 -16.57
CA VAL A 86 13.28 25.50 -16.94
C VAL A 86 13.01 26.46 -18.07
N VAL A 87 12.55 25.95 -19.20
CA VAL A 87 12.14 26.76 -20.35
C VAL A 87 10.62 26.87 -20.31
N THR A 88 10.13 28.09 -20.15
CA THR A 88 8.71 28.41 -20.06
C THR A 88 8.27 29.23 -21.26
N LYS A 89 7.00 29.11 -21.65
CA LYS A 89 6.36 29.89 -22.71
C LYS A 89 5.09 30.54 -22.15
N ASP A 90 5.00 31.86 -22.27
CA ASP A 90 3.81 32.65 -21.91
C ASP A 90 2.74 32.58 -23.02
N GLU A 91 1.51 32.99 -22.70
CA GLU A 91 0.39 33.23 -23.63
C GLU A 91 0.75 34.24 -24.72
N ASN A 92 1.59 35.24 -24.41
CA ASN A 92 2.14 36.18 -25.40
C ASN A 92 3.24 35.56 -26.28
N SER A 93 3.47 34.25 -26.11
CA SER A 93 4.42 33.46 -26.88
C SER A 93 5.88 33.87 -26.61
N LEU A 94 6.10 34.53 -25.47
CA LEU A 94 7.42 34.86 -24.95
C LEU A 94 8.03 33.63 -24.29
N VAL A 95 9.25 33.29 -24.72
CA VAL A 95 10.04 32.19 -24.17
C VAL A 95 10.99 32.75 -23.12
N GLN A 96 10.93 32.18 -21.91
CA GLN A 96 11.79 32.54 -20.80
C GLN A 96 12.54 31.32 -20.30
N ILE A 97 13.82 31.48 -19.95
CA ILE A 97 14.56 30.47 -19.19
C ILE A 97 14.69 30.94 -17.76
N VAL A 98 14.38 30.02 -16.86
CA VAL A 98 14.48 30.22 -15.43
C VAL A 98 15.41 29.16 -14.85
N THR A 99 16.40 29.60 -14.09
CA THR A 99 17.34 28.71 -13.41
C THR A 99 16.90 28.46 -11.97
N VAL A 100 16.75 27.19 -11.63
CA VAL A 100 16.46 26.70 -10.29
C VAL A 100 17.73 26.19 -9.66
N ASN A 101 18.02 26.57 -8.41
CA ASN A 101 19.08 25.96 -7.63
C ASN A 101 18.69 24.53 -7.21
N SER A 102 19.51 23.55 -7.54
CA SER A 102 19.37 22.15 -7.14
C SER A 102 20.62 21.58 -6.49
N SER A 103 21.50 22.42 -5.93
CA SER A 103 22.79 22.04 -5.34
C SER A 103 22.72 20.94 -4.29
N ILE A 104 21.55 20.75 -3.67
CA ILE A 104 21.27 19.67 -2.72
C ILE A 104 21.54 18.28 -3.31
N PHE A 105 21.31 18.07 -4.61
CA PHE A 105 21.61 16.80 -5.28
C PHE A 105 23.11 16.53 -5.35
N LYS A 106 23.95 17.56 -5.41
CA LYS A 106 25.41 17.39 -5.41
C LYS A 106 25.96 17.19 -4.01
N THR A 107 25.49 17.97 -3.03
CA THR A 107 26.04 17.94 -1.66
C THR A 107 25.54 16.76 -0.84
N HIS A 108 24.29 16.33 -1.05
CA HIS A 108 23.62 15.29 -0.26
C HIS A 108 23.07 14.15 -1.12
N ALA A 109 23.74 13.83 -2.24
CA ALA A 109 23.34 12.78 -3.18
C ALA A 109 23.10 11.44 -2.48
N LYS A 110 24.00 11.06 -1.56
CA LYS A 110 23.99 9.76 -0.87
C LYS A 110 22.83 9.66 0.12
N GLU A 111 22.57 10.73 0.84
CA GLU A 111 21.49 10.83 1.82
C GLU A 111 20.14 10.79 1.10
N LEU A 112 19.97 11.58 0.03
CA LEU A 112 18.76 11.58 -0.79
C LEU A 112 18.51 10.21 -1.45
N PHE A 113 19.56 9.59 -1.99
CA PHE A 113 19.50 8.24 -2.53
C PHE A 113 19.02 7.24 -1.48
N ALA A 114 19.62 7.24 -0.29
CA ALA A 114 19.27 6.32 0.78
C ALA A 114 17.80 6.47 1.23
N VAL A 115 17.33 7.71 1.40
CA VAL A 115 15.94 7.99 1.79
C VAL A 115 14.95 7.62 0.68
N ALA A 116 15.26 7.93 -0.58
CA ALA A 116 14.42 7.57 -1.71
C ALA A 116 14.31 6.04 -1.85
N MET A 117 15.41 5.30 -1.65
CA MET A 117 15.39 3.83 -1.64
C MET A 117 14.51 3.27 -0.51
N LYS A 118 14.56 3.85 0.69
CA LYS A 118 13.66 3.46 1.79
C LYS A 118 12.21 3.78 1.48
N TYR A 119 11.93 4.94 0.88
CA TYR A 119 10.59 5.31 0.44
C TYR A 119 10.00 4.30 -0.54
N VAL A 120 10.73 3.97 -1.61
CA VAL A 120 10.28 3.00 -2.63
C VAL A 120 9.99 1.65 -1.99
N LYS A 121 10.94 1.11 -1.22
CA LYS A 121 10.76 -0.18 -0.52
C LYS A 121 9.54 -0.18 0.41
N LEU A 122 9.32 0.90 1.17
CA LEU A 122 8.17 1.00 2.06
C LEU A 122 6.85 1.07 1.29
N MET A 123 6.79 1.85 0.20
CA MET A 123 5.58 1.95 -0.62
C MET A 123 5.24 0.64 -1.32
N ASP A 124 6.24 -0.10 -1.78
CA ASP A 124 6.07 -1.44 -2.36
C ASP A 124 5.52 -2.42 -1.32
N LEU A 125 6.10 -2.46 -0.12
CA LEU A 125 5.64 -3.32 0.96
C LEU A 125 4.22 -3.00 1.41
N ILE A 126 3.86 -1.72 1.52
CA ILE A 126 2.50 -1.29 1.85
C ILE A 126 1.53 -1.69 0.74
N THR A 127 1.91 -1.52 -0.53
CA THR A 127 1.06 -1.93 -1.66
C THR A 127 0.86 -3.44 -1.70
N TYR A 128 1.91 -4.21 -1.45
CA TYR A 128 1.84 -5.66 -1.34
C TYR A 128 0.91 -6.12 -0.21
N LEU A 129 1.03 -5.51 0.98
CA LEU A 129 0.14 -5.79 2.12
C LEU A 129 -1.31 -5.43 1.81
N ARG A 130 -1.55 -4.30 1.14
CA ARG A 130 -2.90 -3.89 0.70
C ARG A 130 -3.54 -4.96 -0.18
N ASN A 131 -2.80 -5.41 -1.20
CA ASN A 131 -3.29 -6.44 -2.12
C ASN A 131 -3.54 -7.77 -1.40
N THR A 132 -2.65 -8.14 -0.47
CA THR A 132 -2.81 -9.36 0.34
C THR A 132 -4.07 -9.30 1.22
N ILE A 133 -4.33 -8.18 1.88
CA ILE A 133 -5.54 -7.99 2.69
C ILE A 133 -6.78 -8.07 1.80
N ALA A 134 -6.77 -7.42 0.64
CA ALA A 134 -7.87 -7.52 -0.33
C ALA A 134 -8.13 -8.97 -0.75
N SER A 135 -7.08 -9.76 -1.06
CA SER A 135 -7.24 -11.18 -1.40
C SER A 135 -7.78 -12.03 -0.23
N ILE A 136 -7.43 -11.70 1.02
CA ILE A 136 -8.00 -12.36 2.20
C ILE A 136 -9.49 -12.03 2.32
N THR A 137 -9.85 -10.75 2.20
CA THR A 137 -11.25 -10.29 2.25
C THR A 137 -12.07 -10.95 1.15
N GLU A 138 -11.58 -10.99 -0.10
CA GLU A 138 -12.26 -11.65 -1.22
C GLU A 138 -12.46 -13.16 -0.98
N THR A 139 -11.42 -13.85 -0.47
CA THR A 139 -11.52 -15.28 -0.13
C THR A 139 -12.58 -15.52 0.94
N TRP A 140 -12.66 -14.65 1.94
CA TRP A 140 -13.65 -14.73 3.01
C TRP A 140 -15.07 -14.40 2.52
N GLU A 141 -15.25 -13.36 1.70
CA GLU A 141 -16.54 -13.01 1.12
C GLU A 141 -17.08 -14.13 0.21
N SER A 142 -16.23 -14.72 -0.64
CA SER A 142 -16.62 -15.86 -1.48
C SER A 142 -17.05 -17.05 -0.63
N PHE A 143 -16.40 -17.29 0.51
CA PHE A 143 -16.77 -18.32 1.46
C PHE A 143 -18.13 -18.01 2.11
N LEU A 144 -18.31 -16.77 2.60
CA LEU A 144 -19.54 -16.34 3.27
C LEU A 144 -20.74 -16.46 2.34
N LEU A 145 -20.60 -16.09 1.07
CA LEU A 145 -21.64 -16.23 0.05
C LEU A 145 -22.07 -17.69 -0.15
N GLU A 146 -21.16 -18.66 -0.09
CA GLU A 146 -21.51 -20.08 -0.22
C GLU A 146 -22.30 -20.58 1.00
N ILE A 147 -21.94 -20.12 2.20
CA ILE A 147 -22.67 -20.42 3.45
C ILE A 147 -24.06 -19.82 3.40
N ASP A 148 -24.14 -18.53 3.11
CA ASP A 148 -25.40 -17.79 3.09
C ASP A 148 -26.35 -18.36 2.03
N HIS A 149 -25.85 -18.72 0.84
CA HIS A 149 -26.69 -19.37 -0.18
C HIS A 149 -27.34 -20.68 0.30
N LYS A 150 -26.66 -21.46 1.15
CA LYS A 150 -27.20 -22.72 1.71
C LYS A 150 -28.12 -22.49 2.89
N LEU A 151 -27.78 -21.59 3.81
CA LEU A 151 -28.50 -21.41 5.06
C LEU A 151 -29.62 -20.37 4.98
N SER A 152 -29.56 -19.39 4.09
CA SER A 152 -30.60 -18.36 3.92
C SER A 152 -31.98 -18.93 3.58
N LYS A 153 -32.03 -20.04 2.82
CA LYS A 153 -33.31 -20.69 2.47
C LYS A 153 -33.97 -21.33 3.69
N TYR A 154 -33.17 -21.92 4.58
CA TYR A 154 -33.63 -22.48 5.85
C TYR A 154 -34.00 -21.38 6.84
N ALA A 155 -33.14 -20.36 6.97
CA ALA A 155 -33.33 -19.22 7.85
C ALA A 155 -34.65 -18.47 7.61
N LYS A 156 -35.12 -18.39 6.36
CA LYS A 156 -36.41 -17.75 6.03
C LYS A 156 -37.64 -18.55 6.45
N LYS A 157 -37.49 -19.86 6.69
CA LYS A 157 -38.60 -20.75 7.11
C LYS A 157 -38.78 -20.78 8.64
N VAL A 158 -37.81 -20.28 9.40
CA VAL A 158 -37.74 -20.41 10.85
C VAL A 158 -37.71 -19.01 11.49
N PRO A 159 -38.39 -18.77 12.63
CA PRO A 159 -38.30 -17.50 13.35
C PRO A 159 -36.86 -17.18 13.81
N GLU A 160 -36.60 -15.91 14.16
CA GLU A 160 -35.30 -15.44 14.65
C GLU A 160 -34.84 -16.27 15.87
N GLY A 161 -33.60 -16.77 15.83
CA GLY A 161 -33.03 -17.67 16.84
C GLY A 161 -33.45 -19.15 16.72
N GLY A 162 -34.39 -19.49 15.83
CA GLY A 162 -34.87 -20.87 15.72
C GLY A 162 -33.87 -21.83 15.06
N ILE A 163 -32.96 -21.34 14.21
CA ILE A 163 -31.90 -22.19 13.62
C ILE A 163 -31.04 -22.80 14.74
N THR A 164 -30.58 -21.97 15.66
CA THR A 164 -29.74 -22.39 16.79
C THR A 164 -30.50 -23.31 17.73
N ALA A 165 -31.77 -23.01 18.02
CA ALA A 165 -32.62 -23.88 18.83
C ALA A 165 -32.80 -25.27 18.20
N ASP A 166 -33.11 -25.35 16.90
CA ASP A 166 -33.33 -26.62 16.20
C ASP A 166 -32.06 -27.49 16.18
N PHE A 167 -30.88 -26.88 15.97
CA PHE A 167 -29.61 -27.61 16.03
C PHE A 167 -29.23 -28.02 17.46
N LEU A 168 -29.56 -27.22 18.48
CA LEU A 168 -29.35 -27.59 19.88
C LEU A 168 -30.29 -28.72 20.32
N ASP A 169 -31.55 -28.72 19.88
CA ASP A 169 -32.49 -29.79 20.15
C ASP A 169 -32.04 -31.11 19.49
N LEU A 170 -31.51 -31.03 18.26
CA LEU A 170 -30.89 -32.17 17.59
C LEU A 170 -29.65 -32.66 18.36
N LEU A 171 -28.83 -31.76 18.91
CA LEU A 171 -27.62 -32.11 19.64
C LEU A 171 -27.91 -32.77 20.99
N ILE A 172 -28.86 -32.22 21.75
CA ILE A 172 -29.15 -32.62 23.13
C ILE A 172 -30.13 -33.79 23.17
N PHE A 173 -31.22 -33.71 22.39
CA PHE A 173 -32.33 -34.66 22.47
C PHE A 173 -32.35 -35.64 21.29
N GLY A 174 -31.58 -35.38 20.22
CA GLY A 174 -31.65 -36.17 18.99
C GLY A 174 -32.97 -35.98 18.22
N ILE A 175 -33.75 -34.96 18.57
CA ILE A 175 -35.03 -34.65 17.95
C ILE A 175 -34.77 -33.68 16.80
N CYS A 176 -35.24 -34.02 15.60
CA CYS A 176 -35.11 -33.18 14.42
C CYS A 176 -36.49 -32.60 14.06
N ALA A 177 -36.59 -31.28 13.95
CA ALA A 177 -37.78 -30.62 13.41
C ALA A 177 -38.01 -31.06 11.94
N SER A 178 -39.26 -31.05 11.49
CA SER A 178 -39.59 -31.51 10.12
C SER A 178 -38.92 -30.66 9.05
N GLU A 179 -38.82 -29.35 9.31
CA GLU A 179 -38.17 -28.35 8.47
C GLU A 179 -36.65 -28.55 8.45
N LEU A 180 -36.03 -28.85 9.59
CA LEU A 180 -34.59 -29.16 9.69
C LEU A 180 -34.27 -30.46 8.96
N GLN A 181 -35.11 -31.48 9.11
CA GLN A 181 -34.95 -32.76 8.44
C GLN A 181 -35.05 -32.60 6.92
N GLU A 182 -36.01 -31.82 6.41
CA GLU A 182 -36.12 -31.50 4.98
C GLU A 182 -34.85 -30.80 4.47
N PHE A 183 -34.34 -29.81 5.22
CA PHE A 183 -33.12 -29.10 4.88
C PHE A 183 -31.89 -30.02 4.82
N LEU A 184 -31.66 -30.83 5.86
CA LEU A 184 -30.50 -31.72 5.94
C LEU A 184 -30.53 -32.79 4.85
N MET A 185 -31.72 -33.30 4.50
CA MET A 185 -31.88 -34.40 3.54
C MET A 185 -31.94 -33.94 2.08
N HIS A 186 -32.55 -32.78 1.80
CA HIS A 186 -32.81 -32.33 0.42
C HIS A 186 -31.95 -31.16 -0.04
N ASP A 187 -31.66 -30.18 0.84
CA ASP A 187 -30.93 -28.96 0.46
C ASP A 187 -29.42 -29.10 0.73
N LEU A 188 -29.03 -29.59 1.92
CA LEU A 188 -27.62 -29.78 2.25
C LEU A 188 -27.09 -31.11 1.68
N THR A 189 -27.80 -32.21 1.95
CA THR A 189 -27.45 -33.60 1.58
C THR A 189 -26.10 -34.07 2.15
N LYS A 190 -25.89 -35.39 2.24
CA LYS A 190 -24.59 -35.98 2.65
C LYS A 190 -23.42 -35.49 1.77
N LYS A 191 -23.58 -35.55 0.45
CA LYS A 191 -22.55 -35.13 -0.51
C LYS A 191 -22.30 -33.62 -0.48
N GLY A 192 -23.36 -32.83 -0.30
CA GLY A 192 -23.22 -31.38 -0.20
C GLY A 192 -22.58 -30.95 1.13
N LEU A 193 -22.78 -31.70 2.22
CA LEU A 193 -22.08 -31.51 3.49
C LEU A 193 -20.57 -31.81 3.35
N GLU A 194 -20.19 -32.91 2.71
CA GLU A 194 -18.77 -33.25 2.46
C GLU A 194 -18.07 -32.19 1.60
N LYS A 195 -18.71 -31.77 0.50
CA LYS A 195 -18.18 -30.72 -0.38
C LYS A 195 -18.04 -29.40 0.37
N PHE A 196 -19.04 -29.03 1.17
CA PHE A 196 -19.00 -27.84 2.01
C PHE A 196 -17.86 -27.92 3.03
N GLY A 197 -17.72 -29.06 3.72
CA GLY A 197 -16.59 -29.44 4.55
C GLY A 197 -15.24 -29.03 3.97
N GLN A 198 -14.98 -29.53 2.76
CA GLN A 198 -13.74 -29.32 2.04
C GLN A 198 -13.52 -27.88 1.61
N THR A 199 -14.56 -27.18 1.14
CA THR A 199 -14.42 -25.77 0.74
C THR A 199 -14.01 -24.90 1.93
N ILE A 200 -14.63 -25.10 3.08
CA ILE A 200 -14.36 -24.29 4.28
C ILE A 200 -12.95 -24.55 4.80
N GLU A 201 -12.54 -25.83 4.88
CA GLU A 201 -11.18 -26.16 5.29
C GLU A 201 -10.12 -25.56 4.33
N MET A 202 -10.40 -25.56 3.03
CA MET A 202 -9.52 -24.94 2.04
C MET A 202 -9.44 -23.41 2.22
N SER A 203 -10.57 -22.74 2.40
CA SER A 203 -10.65 -21.29 2.61
C SER A 203 -9.87 -20.86 3.85
N TYR A 204 -10.09 -21.52 5.00
CA TYR A 204 -9.34 -21.24 6.22
C TYR A 204 -7.85 -21.49 6.10
N THR A 205 -7.47 -22.61 5.48
CA THR A 205 -6.06 -22.93 5.23
C THR A 205 -5.42 -21.88 4.33
N ASN A 206 -6.14 -21.35 3.33
CA ASN A 206 -5.65 -20.30 2.46
C ASN A 206 -5.49 -18.97 3.22
N ILE A 207 -6.51 -18.54 3.97
CA ILE A 207 -6.46 -17.31 4.77
C ILE A 207 -5.31 -17.38 5.80
N GLN A 208 -5.17 -18.49 6.52
CA GLN A 208 -4.08 -18.72 7.46
C GLN A 208 -2.70 -18.65 6.78
N LYS A 209 -2.55 -19.24 5.60
CA LYS A 209 -1.31 -19.15 4.81
C LYS A 209 -1.00 -17.69 4.43
N LEU A 210 -1.99 -16.93 3.99
CA LEU A 210 -1.84 -15.52 3.63
C LEU A 210 -1.48 -14.67 4.86
N LEU A 211 -2.11 -14.89 6.02
CA LEU A 211 -1.77 -14.21 7.27
C LEU A 211 -0.33 -14.48 7.72
N LEU A 212 0.05 -15.75 7.83
CA LEU A 212 1.37 -16.13 8.35
C LEU A 212 2.51 -15.80 7.38
N LYS A 213 2.38 -16.19 6.10
CA LYS A 213 3.47 -16.08 5.12
C LYS A 213 3.59 -14.69 4.51
N ASN A 214 2.47 -13.98 4.40
CA ASN A 214 2.45 -12.67 3.77
C ASN A 214 2.30 -11.57 4.81
N ILE A 215 1.17 -11.47 5.52
CA ILE A 215 0.93 -10.34 6.44
C ILE A 215 2.01 -10.23 7.53
N ASN A 216 2.27 -11.30 8.28
CA ASN A 216 3.25 -11.24 9.37
C ASN A 216 4.67 -10.99 8.85
N LYS A 217 5.09 -11.72 7.81
CA LYS A 217 6.43 -11.57 7.23
C LYS A 217 6.66 -10.16 6.68
N TYR A 218 5.72 -9.64 5.90
CA TYR A 218 5.89 -8.32 5.27
C TYR A 218 5.62 -7.18 6.25
N GLY A 219 4.76 -7.34 7.24
CA GLY A 219 4.62 -6.39 8.35
C GLY A 219 5.89 -6.28 9.20
N GLN A 220 6.59 -7.40 9.44
CA GLN A 220 7.93 -7.39 10.04
C GLN A 220 8.96 -6.67 9.15
N ASN A 221 8.92 -6.89 7.84
CA ASN A 221 9.79 -6.17 6.90
C ASN A 221 9.52 -4.66 6.89
N VAL A 222 8.25 -4.22 6.97
CA VAL A 222 7.91 -2.80 7.13
C VAL A 222 8.53 -2.25 8.42
N THR A 223 8.37 -2.97 9.53
CA THR A 223 8.97 -2.58 10.83
C THR A 223 10.49 -2.46 10.73
N PHE A 224 11.15 -3.39 10.05
CA PHE A 224 12.60 -3.35 9.80
C PHE A 224 13.02 -2.12 9.00
N GLN A 225 12.37 -1.83 7.87
CA GLN A 225 12.67 -0.65 7.07
C GLN A 225 12.42 0.66 7.84
N LEU A 226 11.36 0.71 8.66
CA LEU A 226 11.09 1.84 9.53
C LEU A 226 12.15 1.99 10.63
N ALA A 227 12.66 0.90 11.20
CA ALA A 227 13.73 0.95 12.19
C ALA A 227 15.04 1.48 11.59
N GLU A 228 15.40 1.07 10.38
CA GLU A 228 16.55 1.65 9.66
C GLU A 228 16.33 3.13 9.36
N LEU A 229 15.13 3.51 8.88
CA LEU A 229 14.78 4.90 8.63
C LEU A 229 14.82 5.75 9.90
N ARG A 230 14.44 5.17 11.05
CA ARG A 230 14.57 5.80 12.37
C ARG A 230 16.04 6.03 12.73
N GLY A 231 16.90 5.06 12.45
CA GLY A 231 18.35 5.19 12.60
C GLY A 231 18.91 6.33 11.75
N MET A 232 18.44 6.49 10.50
CA MET A 232 18.78 7.63 9.64
C MET A 232 18.26 8.95 10.23
N GLY A 233 17.01 8.99 10.68
CA GLY A 233 16.39 10.19 11.25
C GLY A 233 17.02 10.68 12.56
N ARG A 234 17.69 9.81 13.32
CA ARG A 234 18.48 10.17 14.51
C ARG A 234 19.88 10.66 14.19
N PHE A 235 20.33 10.53 12.96
CA PHE A 235 21.64 10.97 12.54
C PHE A 235 21.56 12.37 11.93
N ASP A 236 21.32 13.34 12.83
CA ASP A 236 21.00 14.74 12.49
C ASP A 236 22.04 15.35 11.56
N CYS A 237 23.34 15.10 11.81
CA CYS A 237 24.43 15.68 11.01
C CYS A 237 24.40 15.32 9.51
N LYS A 238 23.64 14.29 9.10
CA LYS A 238 23.45 13.93 7.69
C LYS A 238 22.03 14.10 7.19
N TYR A 239 21.03 13.72 7.99
CA TYR A 239 19.65 13.62 7.51
C TYR A 239 18.73 14.77 7.95
N GLU A 240 19.22 15.69 8.79
CA GLU A 240 18.46 16.89 9.17
C GLU A 240 18.09 17.75 7.94
N ILE A 241 18.99 17.82 6.96
CA ILE A 241 18.76 18.51 5.67
C ILE A 241 17.53 17.96 4.93
N VAL A 242 17.32 16.65 5.02
CA VAL A 242 16.19 15.96 4.37
C VAL A 242 14.90 16.14 5.17
N GLY A 243 14.96 16.45 6.47
CA GLY A 243 13.78 16.71 7.30
C GLY A 243 13.05 15.45 7.77
N LEU A 244 13.78 14.35 8.00
CA LEU A 244 13.25 13.16 8.67
C LEU A 244 12.94 13.45 10.14
N SER A 245 11.79 12.99 10.64
CA SER A 245 11.36 13.20 12.04
C SER A 245 11.36 11.86 12.79
N ASP A 246 12.17 11.73 13.85
CA ASP A 246 12.20 10.53 14.72
C ASP A 246 10.80 10.24 15.29
N GLU A 247 10.07 11.27 15.70
CA GLU A 247 8.74 11.15 16.29
C GLU A 247 7.72 10.54 15.31
N LYS A 248 7.66 11.05 14.06
CA LYS A 248 6.74 10.50 13.04
C LYS A 248 7.08 9.05 12.70
N ILE A 249 8.38 8.72 12.63
CA ILE A 249 8.83 7.36 12.36
C ILE A 249 8.50 6.43 13.55
N ALA A 250 8.71 6.88 14.78
CA ALA A 250 8.35 6.13 15.98
C ALA A 250 6.85 5.83 16.06
N GLN A 251 5.99 6.80 15.71
CA GLN A 251 4.54 6.59 15.62
C GLN A 251 4.17 5.56 14.54
N ALA A 252 4.86 5.57 13.39
CA ALA A 252 4.63 4.57 12.35
C ALA A 252 5.05 3.16 12.78
N ILE A 253 6.17 3.03 13.52
CA ILE A 253 6.60 1.75 14.11
C ILE A 253 5.55 1.24 15.11
N GLN A 254 5.03 2.12 15.98
CA GLN A 254 3.97 1.79 16.93
C GLN A 254 2.70 1.31 16.23
N SER A 255 2.26 2.02 15.19
CA SER A 255 1.11 1.61 14.38
C SER A 255 1.35 0.26 13.69
N CYS A 256 2.56 0.00 13.18
CA CYS A 256 2.89 -1.28 12.54
C CYS A 256 2.92 -2.43 13.54
N GLY A 257 3.37 -2.17 14.77
CA GLY A 257 3.31 -3.13 15.87
C GLY A 257 1.87 -3.47 16.27
N ALA A 258 1.00 -2.46 16.41
CA ALA A 258 -0.42 -2.68 16.67
C ALA A 258 -1.10 -3.50 15.56
N PHE A 259 -0.76 -3.24 14.30
CA PHE A 259 -1.22 -4.03 13.16
C PHE A 259 -0.76 -5.50 13.23
N LEU A 260 0.49 -5.76 13.59
CA LEU A 260 1.01 -7.13 13.76
C LEU A 260 0.35 -7.87 14.93
N ILE A 261 0.08 -7.18 16.04
CA ILE A 261 -0.68 -7.75 17.17
C ILE A 261 -2.09 -8.12 16.71
N LYS A 262 -2.77 -7.24 15.96
CA LYS A 262 -4.10 -7.51 15.42
C LYS A 262 -4.09 -8.69 14.42
N ALA A 263 -3.04 -8.84 13.61
CA ALA A 263 -2.87 -10.00 12.75
C ALA A 263 -2.69 -11.31 13.55
N ALA A 264 -1.99 -11.27 14.68
CA ALA A 264 -1.85 -12.42 15.58
C ALA A 264 -3.17 -12.79 16.28
N GLU A 265 -3.95 -11.80 16.69
CA GLU A 265 -5.30 -11.99 17.25
C GLU A 265 -6.23 -12.70 16.25
N ILE A 266 -6.23 -12.27 14.99
CA ILE A 266 -6.99 -12.94 13.91
C ILE A 266 -6.51 -14.38 13.71
N GLN A 267 -5.21 -14.62 13.83
CA GLN A 267 -4.66 -15.96 13.73
C GLN A 267 -5.19 -16.88 14.84
N GLN A 268 -5.36 -16.36 16.06
CA GLN A 268 -5.95 -17.10 17.17
C GLN A 268 -7.44 -17.39 16.92
N ILE A 269 -8.19 -16.39 16.45
CA ILE A 269 -9.61 -16.55 16.11
C ILE A 269 -9.80 -17.62 15.04
N ILE A 270 -8.99 -17.58 13.97
CA ILE A 270 -9.03 -18.61 12.92
C ILE A 270 -8.75 -20.00 13.50
N ASN A 271 -7.73 -20.12 14.37
CA ASN A 271 -7.40 -21.41 14.96
C ASN A 271 -8.56 -21.96 15.82
N ASN A 272 -9.20 -21.10 16.61
CA ASN A 272 -10.37 -21.48 17.42
C ASN A 272 -11.55 -21.87 16.54
N SER A 273 -11.87 -21.04 15.54
CA SER A 273 -12.96 -21.30 14.59
C SER A 273 -12.78 -22.62 13.84
N VAL A 274 -11.55 -22.97 13.44
CA VAL A 274 -11.28 -24.25 12.74
C VAL A 274 -11.54 -25.46 13.64
N ILE A 275 -11.22 -25.38 14.94
CA ILE A 275 -11.49 -26.45 15.91
C ILE A 275 -13.00 -26.63 16.08
N ASN A 276 -13.71 -25.52 16.33
CA ASN A 276 -15.15 -25.49 16.53
C ASN A 276 -15.91 -26.00 15.30
N TYR A 277 -15.49 -25.54 14.12
CA TYR A 277 -15.98 -25.99 12.83
C TYR A 277 -15.81 -27.51 12.64
N LYS A 278 -14.60 -28.05 12.85
CA LYS A 278 -14.33 -29.48 12.65
C LYS A 278 -15.18 -30.36 13.58
N ALA A 279 -15.39 -29.94 14.82
CA ALA A 279 -16.29 -30.63 15.75
C ALA A 279 -17.74 -30.63 15.25
N PHE A 280 -18.26 -29.46 14.84
CA PHE A 280 -19.62 -29.31 14.33
C PHE A 280 -19.88 -30.13 13.05
N PHE A 281 -18.99 -30.10 12.05
CA PHE A 281 -19.22 -30.84 10.81
C PHE A 281 -19.11 -32.36 10.98
N ARG A 282 -18.19 -32.82 11.83
CA ARG A 282 -18.10 -34.24 12.19
C ARG A 282 -19.38 -34.72 12.87
N TRP A 283 -19.93 -33.91 13.78
CA TRP A 283 -21.21 -34.17 14.42
C TRP A 283 -22.36 -34.24 13.42
N LEU A 284 -22.52 -33.18 12.64
CA LEU A 284 -23.63 -33.03 11.73
C LEU A 284 -23.63 -34.15 10.68
N TYR A 285 -22.45 -34.58 10.22
CA TYR A 285 -22.32 -35.72 9.32
C TYR A 285 -22.83 -37.03 9.97
N GLY A 286 -22.51 -37.27 11.24
CA GLY A 286 -23.04 -38.41 12.00
C GLY A 286 -24.56 -38.34 12.21
N ALA A 287 -25.09 -37.14 12.48
CA ALA A 287 -26.52 -36.91 12.64
C ALA A 287 -27.28 -37.22 11.34
N ILE A 288 -26.78 -36.75 10.19
CA ILE A 288 -27.38 -37.03 8.87
C ILE A 288 -27.36 -38.53 8.57
N LEU A 289 -26.26 -39.24 8.84
CA LEU A 289 -26.21 -40.69 8.64
C LEU A 289 -27.25 -41.44 9.48
N THR A 290 -27.46 -40.99 10.73
CA THR A 290 -28.46 -41.56 11.63
C THR A 290 -29.88 -41.30 11.12
N LEU A 291 -30.17 -40.10 10.60
CA LEU A 291 -31.46 -39.75 9.98
C LEU A 291 -31.72 -40.54 8.68
N MET A 292 -30.66 -40.96 7.98
CA MET A 292 -30.72 -41.78 6.78
C MET A 292 -30.83 -43.30 7.07
N ASP A 293 -30.79 -43.72 8.35
CA ASP A 293 -30.71 -45.13 8.77
C ASP A 293 -29.50 -45.87 8.15
N GLU A 294 -28.40 -45.13 7.88
CA GLU A 294 -27.13 -45.67 7.39
C GLU A 294 -26.19 -46.03 8.56
N ASN A 295 -25.33 -47.04 8.36
CA ASN A 295 -24.32 -47.41 9.37
C ASN A 295 -23.36 -46.24 9.64
N VAL A 296 -23.40 -45.70 10.86
CA VAL A 296 -22.47 -44.66 11.31
C VAL A 296 -21.11 -45.27 11.64
N PRO A 297 -20.01 -44.79 11.03
CA PRO A 297 -18.67 -45.25 11.39
C PRO A 297 -18.37 -45.04 12.87
N GLY A 298 -17.80 -46.04 13.54
CA GLY A 298 -17.54 -46.01 15.00
C GLY A 298 -16.62 -44.88 15.47
N GLU A 299 -15.83 -44.27 14.58
CA GLU A 299 -15.03 -43.09 14.87
C GLU A 299 -15.90 -41.83 15.06
N ILE A 300 -17.01 -41.69 14.34
CA ILE A 300 -17.92 -40.53 14.46
C ILE A 300 -18.75 -40.60 15.75
N HIS A 301 -19.00 -41.82 16.26
CA HIS A 301 -19.75 -42.06 17.49
C HIS A 301 -18.98 -41.72 18.78
N ARG A 302 -17.66 -41.54 18.71
CA ARG A 302 -16.81 -41.15 19.85
C ARG A 302 -16.72 -39.63 19.94
N MET A 303 -17.77 -39.00 20.48
CA MET A 303 -17.70 -37.61 20.93
C MET A 303 -17.25 -37.51 22.38
N THR A 304 -16.33 -36.60 22.63
CA THR A 304 -15.93 -36.21 23.98
C THR A 304 -16.82 -35.08 24.50
N GLN A 305 -16.83 -34.84 25.82
CA GLN A 305 -17.52 -33.67 26.38
C GLN A 305 -16.95 -32.35 25.87
N GLN A 306 -15.67 -32.31 25.48
CA GLN A 306 -15.04 -31.13 24.88
C GLN A 306 -15.60 -30.85 23.48
N ASP A 307 -15.84 -31.90 22.67
CA ASP A 307 -16.46 -31.73 21.35
C ASP A 307 -17.85 -31.10 21.45
N VAL A 308 -18.65 -31.52 22.45
CA VAL A 308 -19.97 -30.94 22.72
C VAL A 308 -19.88 -29.46 23.11
N ALA A 309 -18.88 -29.09 23.92
CA ALA A 309 -18.63 -27.70 24.27
C ALA A 309 -18.28 -26.85 23.02
N TYR A 310 -17.37 -27.32 22.17
CA TYR A 310 -17.01 -26.64 20.92
C TYR A 310 -18.18 -26.48 19.95
N ILE A 311 -19.04 -27.50 19.83
CA ILE A 311 -20.25 -27.44 19.02
C ILE A 311 -21.22 -26.40 19.58
N THR A 312 -21.39 -26.36 20.91
CA THR A 312 -22.28 -25.41 21.57
C THR A 312 -21.79 -23.98 21.41
N GLU A 313 -20.48 -23.74 21.57
CA GLU A 313 -19.84 -22.44 21.34
C GLU A 313 -20.02 -22.00 19.87
N PHE A 314 -19.84 -22.94 18.92
CA PHE A 314 -20.07 -22.67 17.51
C PHE A 314 -21.52 -22.27 17.24
N LEU A 315 -22.49 -23.01 17.76
CA LEU A 315 -23.92 -22.75 17.61
C LEU A 315 -24.34 -21.42 18.24
N GLN A 316 -23.81 -21.05 19.40
CA GLN A 316 -24.11 -19.75 20.02
C GLN A 316 -23.66 -18.55 19.17
N ASN A 317 -22.68 -18.74 18.28
CA ASN A 317 -22.25 -17.70 17.35
C ASN A 317 -23.19 -17.54 16.15
N PHE A 318 -24.15 -18.45 15.91
CA PHE A 318 -25.13 -18.34 14.81
C PHE A 318 -26.12 -17.18 15.05
N ASP A 319 -26.47 -16.91 16.32
CA ASP A 319 -27.49 -15.93 16.69
C ASP A 319 -26.93 -14.51 16.93
N ARG A 320 -25.60 -14.35 17.02
CA ARG A 320 -24.98 -13.11 17.54
C ARG A 320 -24.93 -11.91 16.57
N VAL A 321 -25.50 -11.99 15.36
CA VAL A 321 -25.47 -10.86 14.42
C VAL A 321 -26.79 -10.72 13.64
N GLY A 322 -27.82 -10.21 14.32
CA GLY A 322 -29.03 -9.65 13.71
C GLY A 322 -29.06 -8.13 13.85
N GLY A 323 -28.34 -7.41 13.00
CA GLY A 323 -28.22 -5.95 13.03
C GLY A 323 -29.00 -5.23 11.93
N LYS A 324 -30.21 -4.75 12.27
CA LYS A 324 -31.06 -3.69 11.66
C LYS A 324 -31.39 -3.67 10.15
N ASP A 325 -30.62 -4.25 9.25
CA ASP A 325 -31.00 -4.35 7.83
C ASP A 325 -30.95 -5.82 7.39
N GLY A 326 -32.13 -6.44 7.40
CA GLY A 326 -32.46 -7.75 6.82
C GLY A 326 -31.35 -8.71 6.42
N GLY A 327 -31.15 -9.74 7.25
CA GLY A 327 -30.96 -11.11 6.79
C GLY A 327 -29.58 -11.47 6.23
N GLY A 328 -28.51 -11.26 7.01
CA GLY A 328 -27.20 -11.86 6.74
C GLY A 328 -26.83 -12.86 7.83
N PHE A 329 -26.67 -14.12 7.46
CA PHE A 329 -26.15 -15.17 8.34
C PHE A 329 -24.62 -15.03 8.44
N VAL A 330 -24.10 -14.40 9.50
CA VAL A 330 -22.64 -14.22 9.69
C VAL A 330 -22.14 -15.27 10.68
N MET A 331 -21.72 -16.41 10.13
CA MET A 331 -21.32 -17.61 10.89
C MET A 331 -20.04 -17.41 11.72
N GLU A 332 -19.31 -16.30 11.58
CA GLU A 332 -17.91 -16.24 12.05
C GLU A 332 -17.44 -14.86 12.55
N GLN A 333 -16.78 -14.89 13.72
CA GLN A 333 -16.09 -13.74 14.33
C GLN A 333 -14.97 -13.16 13.46
N LEU A 334 -14.57 -13.83 12.37
CA LEU A 334 -13.55 -13.36 11.44
C LEU A 334 -14.02 -12.15 10.61
N GLY A 335 -15.31 -12.06 10.30
CA GLY A 335 -15.84 -11.01 9.41
C GLY A 335 -15.64 -9.59 9.93
N GLN A 336 -15.86 -9.37 11.22
CA GLN A 336 -15.64 -8.06 11.85
C GLN A 336 -14.19 -7.56 11.74
N TYR A 337 -13.20 -8.45 11.60
CA TYR A 337 -11.80 -8.04 11.42
C TYR A 337 -11.47 -7.68 9.98
N LEU A 338 -12.23 -8.19 9.01
CA LEU A 338 -12.04 -7.97 7.57
C LEU A 338 -12.92 -6.84 7.02
N ALA A 339 -13.95 -6.44 7.77
CA ALA A 339 -14.74 -5.24 7.48
C ALA A 339 -13.98 -3.96 7.83
N ASP A 340 -14.24 -2.88 7.09
CA ASP A 340 -13.72 -1.54 7.39
C ASP A 340 -14.57 -0.82 8.45
N GLU A 341 -14.95 -1.52 9.51
CA GLU A 341 -15.86 -1.05 10.55
C GLU A 341 -15.28 -1.37 11.94
N PRO A 342 -15.66 -0.61 12.99
CA PRO A 342 -15.31 -0.96 14.37
C PRO A 342 -15.80 -2.38 14.70
N LEU A 343 -15.10 -3.07 15.60
CA LEU A 343 -15.50 -4.41 16.00
C LEU A 343 -16.86 -4.38 16.72
N SER A 344 -17.79 -5.24 16.27
CA SER A 344 -19.12 -5.38 16.87
C SER A 344 -19.10 -6.19 18.16
N ALA A 345 -18.17 -7.14 18.27
CA ALA A 345 -17.96 -7.96 19.46
C ALA A 345 -16.46 -8.11 19.72
N GLU A 346 -15.99 -7.59 20.86
CA GLU A 346 -14.64 -7.87 21.31
C GLU A 346 -14.48 -9.37 21.55
N PRO A 347 -13.35 -9.99 21.15
CA PRO A 347 -13.11 -11.37 21.51
C PRO A 347 -13.10 -11.45 23.04
N THR A 348 -14.01 -12.25 23.60
CA THR A 348 -14.03 -12.55 25.03
C THR A 348 -12.74 -13.30 25.34
N ASN A 349 -11.70 -12.58 25.76
CA ASN A 349 -10.58 -13.20 26.44
C ASN A 349 -11.16 -13.75 27.76
N GLU A 350 -11.44 -15.06 27.81
CA GLU A 350 -12.02 -15.71 28.99
C GLU A 350 -11.11 -15.59 30.23
N ASP A 351 -9.82 -15.31 30.02
CA ASP A 351 -8.91 -14.83 31.05
C ASP A 351 -8.52 -13.37 30.74
N PRO A 352 -8.67 -12.42 31.67
CA PRO A 352 -8.06 -11.10 31.52
C PRO A 352 -6.55 -11.33 31.35
N ASP A 353 -6.03 -11.04 30.15
CA ASP A 353 -4.62 -11.21 29.83
C ASP A 353 -3.81 -10.57 30.96
N SER A 354 -3.11 -11.40 31.75
CA SER A 354 -2.32 -10.96 32.91
C SER A 354 -1.38 -9.79 32.58
N TRP A 355 -1.02 -9.66 31.29
CA TRP A 355 -0.26 -8.55 30.75
C TRP A 355 -1.04 -7.24 30.59
N GLU A 356 -2.29 -7.26 30.12
CA GLU A 356 -3.12 -6.07 29.98
C GLU A 356 -3.49 -5.51 31.36
N ALA A 357 -3.91 -6.37 32.28
CA ALA A 357 -4.13 -6.00 33.68
C ALA A 357 -2.85 -5.42 34.32
N PHE A 358 -1.69 -6.03 34.05
CA PHE A 358 -0.40 -5.52 34.52
C PHE A 358 -0.05 -4.15 33.92
N LEU A 359 -0.37 -3.90 32.65
CA LEU A 359 -0.15 -2.59 32.03
C LEU A 359 -1.09 -1.52 32.62
N GLU A 360 -2.35 -1.85 32.87
CA GLU A 360 -3.31 -0.95 33.53
C GLU A 360 -2.86 -0.58 34.95
N GLU A 361 -2.29 -1.52 35.69
CA GLU A 361 -1.72 -1.27 37.02
C GLU A 361 -0.46 -0.40 36.98
N ASN A 362 0.25 -0.34 35.85
CA ASN A 362 1.56 0.32 35.73
C ASN A 362 1.58 1.42 34.64
N ALA A 363 1.07 2.60 34.99
CA ALA A 363 0.99 3.78 34.09
C ALA A 363 2.32 4.19 33.43
N CYS A 364 3.47 3.96 34.09
CA CYS A 364 4.78 4.24 33.54
C CYS A 364 5.17 3.31 32.38
N LEU A 365 4.74 2.04 32.43
CA LEU A 365 4.96 1.06 31.37
C LEU A 365 3.95 1.27 30.24
N GLU A 366 2.70 1.57 30.59
CA GLU A 366 1.63 1.83 29.63
C GLU A 366 1.94 3.04 28.73
N SER A 367 2.63 4.06 29.25
CA SER A 367 3.05 5.25 28.50
C SER A 367 4.41 5.11 27.81
N HIS A 368 5.12 4.00 28.01
CA HIS A 368 6.47 3.85 27.51
C HIS A 368 6.52 3.64 25.99
N SER A 369 7.33 4.42 25.27
CA SER A 369 7.40 4.44 23.79
C SER A 369 7.84 3.14 23.11
N ALA A 370 8.27 2.14 23.89
CA ALA A 370 8.71 0.84 23.39
C ALA A 370 7.64 -0.24 23.54
N ILE A 371 6.60 -0.01 24.35
CA ILE A 371 5.48 -0.94 24.49
C ILE A 371 4.56 -0.76 23.29
N LEU A 372 4.21 -1.87 22.65
CA LEU A 372 3.24 -1.90 21.56
C LEU A 372 1.85 -2.07 22.17
N LYS A 373 0.93 -1.17 21.86
CA LYS A 373 -0.43 -1.21 22.39
C LYS A 373 -1.34 -2.06 21.50
N ARG A 374 -2.17 -2.90 22.12
CA ARG A 374 -3.29 -3.55 21.44
C ARG A 374 -4.37 -2.50 21.14
N ALA A 375 -4.94 -2.56 19.95
CA ALA A 375 -6.09 -1.74 19.59
C ALA A 375 -7.35 -2.63 19.63
N ALA A 376 -8.07 -2.62 20.76
CA ALA A 376 -9.22 -3.50 21.00
C ALA A 376 -10.31 -3.31 19.93
N GLY A 377 -10.93 -2.12 19.85
CA GLY A 377 -12.12 -1.89 19.02
C GLY A 377 -11.93 -1.67 17.52
N THR A 378 -10.76 -1.98 16.94
CA THR A 378 -10.47 -1.72 15.51
C THR A 378 -10.24 -3.00 14.72
N SER A 379 -10.69 -3.00 13.46
CA SER A 379 -10.47 -4.12 12.53
C SER A 379 -9.04 -4.15 11.96
N LEU A 380 -8.68 -5.26 11.29
CA LEU A 380 -7.39 -5.39 10.61
C LEU A 380 -7.23 -4.34 9.51
N VAL A 381 -8.31 -4.11 8.76
CA VAL A 381 -8.33 -3.16 7.64
C VAL A 381 -8.11 -1.74 8.14
N GLN A 382 -8.77 -1.36 9.23
CA GLN A 382 -8.56 -0.06 9.87
C GLN A 382 -7.13 0.12 10.38
N GLN A 383 -6.57 -0.91 11.04
CA GLN A 383 -5.18 -0.88 11.50
C GLN A 383 -4.20 -0.75 10.34
N PHE A 384 -4.42 -1.49 9.25
CA PHE A 384 -3.60 -1.37 8.04
C PHE A 384 -3.69 0.03 7.41
N LYS A 385 -4.89 0.60 7.31
CA LYS A 385 -5.08 1.98 6.82
C LYS A 385 -4.31 2.98 7.67
N ASN A 386 -4.36 2.84 9.00
CA ASN A 386 -3.58 3.68 9.91
C ASN A 386 -2.08 3.55 9.66
N VAL A 387 -1.56 2.32 9.49
CA VAL A 387 -0.15 2.09 9.12
C VAL A 387 0.20 2.80 7.82
N ALA A 388 -0.60 2.63 6.76
CA ALA A 388 -0.35 3.25 5.46
C ALA A 388 -0.32 4.79 5.55
N LEU A 389 -1.26 5.38 6.30
CA LEU A 389 -1.31 6.82 6.54
C LEU A 389 -0.11 7.32 7.33
N LYS A 390 0.28 6.62 8.40
CA LYS A 390 1.44 6.98 9.23
C LYS A 390 2.74 6.87 8.43
N VAL A 391 2.92 5.82 7.64
CA VAL A 391 4.08 5.66 6.75
C VAL A 391 4.13 6.79 5.71
N ALA A 392 3.01 7.12 5.06
CA ALA A 392 2.97 8.23 4.11
C ALA A 392 3.28 9.58 4.78
N SER A 393 2.81 9.78 6.02
CA SER A 393 3.03 11.02 6.78
C SER A 393 4.50 11.29 7.09
N ILE A 394 5.36 10.25 7.18
CA ILE A 394 6.81 10.40 7.38
C ILE A 394 7.42 11.26 6.27
N PHE A 395 6.97 11.07 5.03
CA PHE A 395 7.56 11.69 3.84
C PHE A 395 6.96 13.05 3.48
N THR A 396 5.94 13.51 4.21
CA THR A 396 5.38 14.87 4.05
C THR A 396 6.34 15.97 4.50
N THR A 397 7.03 15.78 5.63
CA THR A 397 8.02 16.75 6.14
C THR A 397 9.23 16.85 5.21
N PRO A 398 9.81 15.72 4.74
CA PRO A 398 10.85 15.78 3.74
C PRO A 398 10.45 16.50 2.46
N ARG A 399 9.26 16.24 1.92
CA ARG A 399 8.80 16.93 0.71
C ARG A 399 8.75 18.45 0.88
N THR A 400 8.21 18.93 2.00
CA THR A 400 8.12 20.37 2.29
C THR A 400 9.47 21.01 2.55
N ARG A 401 10.35 20.34 3.32
CA ARG A 401 11.72 20.81 3.57
C ARG A 401 12.57 20.82 2.31
N LEU A 402 12.52 19.76 1.51
CA LEU A 402 13.28 19.64 0.27
C LEU A 402 12.90 20.74 -0.72
N GLN A 403 11.61 21.01 -0.88
CA GLN A 403 11.11 22.10 -1.73
C GLN A 403 11.74 23.46 -1.39
N GLY A 404 12.00 23.75 -0.10
CA GLY A 404 12.64 25.00 0.32
C GLY A 404 14.09 25.21 -0.16
N TYR A 405 14.78 24.15 -0.58
CA TYR A 405 16.13 24.24 -1.17
C TYR A 405 16.10 24.55 -2.67
N PHE A 406 14.97 24.28 -3.34
CA PHE A 406 14.78 24.61 -4.74
C PHE A 406 14.33 26.06 -4.85
N ARG A 407 15.31 26.96 -4.81
CA ARG A 407 15.06 28.39 -4.98
C ARG A 407 15.37 28.82 -6.40
N MET A 408 14.48 29.61 -6.96
CA MET A 408 14.68 30.27 -8.24
C MET A 408 15.78 31.33 -8.08
N MET A 409 16.69 31.40 -9.06
CA MET A 409 17.76 32.39 -9.03
C MET A 409 17.28 33.65 -9.75
N GLU A 410 16.77 34.63 -8.98
CA GLU A 410 16.14 35.88 -9.45
C GLU A 410 16.98 36.71 -10.43
N ARG A 411 18.32 36.54 -10.43
CA ARG A 411 19.24 37.25 -11.34
C ARG A 411 19.50 36.51 -12.66
N GLU A 412 18.80 35.41 -12.90
CA GLU A 412 19.06 34.46 -13.99
C GLU A 412 17.81 34.14 -14.83
N THR A 413 16.72 34.90 -14.68
CA THR A 413 15.58 34.81 -15.61
C THR A 413 15.91 35.61 -16.87
N LEU A 414 15.91 34.94 -18.03
CA LEU A 414 16.08 35.62 -19.32
C LEU A 414 14.85 35.52 -20.18
N ASP A 415 14.41 36.68 -20.65
CA ASP A 415 13.52 36.83 -21.79
C ASP A 415 14.32 36.58 -23.06
N ILE A 416 13.94 35.54 -23.81
CA ILE A 416 14.75 35.05 -24.92
C ILE A 416 14.19 35.52 -26.24
N TYR A 417 12.90 35.23 -26.48
CA TYR A 417 12.33 35.38 -27.80
C TYR A 417 10.81 35.35 -27.77
N GLN A 418 10.16 36.19 -28.57
CA GLN A 418 8.73 36.09 -28.85
C GLN A 418 8.56 35.23 -30.11
N CYS A 419 8.04 34.01 -29.94
CA CYS A 419 7.85 33.04 -31.03
C CYS A 419 6.40 33.03 -31.52
N ASP A 420 6.13 32.46 -32.70
CA ASP A 420 4.74 32.20 -33.11
C ASP A 420 4.12 31.10 -32.22
N PRO A 421 2.82 31.13 -31.87
CA PRO A 421 2.22 30.16 -30.94
C PRO A 421 2.35 28.72 -31.42
N THR A 422 2.45 28.52 -32.74
CA THR A 422 2.46 27.22 -33.42
C THR A 422 3.84 26.53 -33.42
N VAL A 423 4.91 27.24 -33.08
CA VAL A 423 6.28 26.72 -33.17
C VAL A 423 6.63 25.89 -31.93
N THR A 424 7.16 24.69 -32.18
CA THR A 424 7.72 23.82 -31.14
C THR A 424 9.18 24.17 -30.87
N LEU A 425 9.52 24.38 -29.60
CA LEU A 425 10.89 24.65 -29.17
C LEU A 425 11.58 23.35 -28.79
N ARG A 426 12.76 23.11 -29.35
CA ARG A 426 13.63 22.00 -28.94
C ARG A 426 14.83 22.56 -28.20
N VAL A 427 15.01 22.14 -26.96
CA VAL A 427 16.11 22.63 -26.12
C VAL A 427 17.13 21.52 -25.87
N THR A 428 18.39 21.79 -26.16
CA THR A 428 19.53 20.88 -25.98
C THR A 428 20.61 21.60 -25.18
N SER A 429 21.43 20.90 -24.40
CA SER A 429 22.62 21.48 -23.78
C SER A 429 23.89 20.75 -24.23
N VAL A 430 25.01 21.45 -24.29
CA VAL A 430 26.34 20.90 -24.57
C VAL A 430 27.33 21.47 -23.56
N ASN A 431 28.10 20.60 -22.92
CA ASN A 431 29.21 21.00 -22.06
C ASN A 431 30.43 21.32 -22.93
N ALA A 432 30.84 22.58 -22.95
CA ALA A 432 32.04 23.04 -23.62
C ALA A 432 33.04 23.53 -22.56
N SER A 433 34.10 22.74 -22.34
CA SER A 433 35.26 23.17 -21.53
C SER A 433 34.94 23.55 -20.08
N GLY A 434 33.90 22.97 -19.47
CA GLY A 434 33.48 23.27 -18.09
C GLY A 434 32.38 24.31 -17.95
N ASP A 435 31.96 24.91 -19.08
CA ASP A 435 30.79 25.77 -19.18
C ASP A 435 29.66 25.02 -19.92
N GLU A 436 28.43 25.07 -19.39
CA GLU A 436 27.27 24.38 -19.97
C GLU A 436 26.48 25.32 -20.87
N VAL A 437 26.53 25.12 -22.19
CA VAL A 437 25.80 25.96 -23.16
C VAL A 437 24.44 25.36 -23.43
N ILE A 438 23.38 26.18 -23.41
CA ILE A 438 22.02 25.75 -23.74
C ILE A 438 21.67 26.25 -25.14
N PHE A 439 21.06 25.41 -25.95
CA PHE A 439 20.62 25.70 -27.30
C PHE A 439 19.11 25.57 -27.34
N ALA A 440 18.42 26.59 -27.86
CA ALA A 440 17.00 26.52 -28.13
C ALA A 440 16.78 26.66 -29.63
N PHE A 441 16.25 25.61 -30.24
CA PHE A 441 15.90 25.57 -31.66
C PHE A 441 14.40 25.83 -31.80
N ALA A 442 14.06 26.81 -32.64
CA ALA A 442 12.70 27.08 -33.04
C ALA A 442 12.57 26.73 -34.52
N ASP A 443 11.87 25.64 -34.82
CA ASP A 443 11.63 25.17 -36.18
C ASP A 443 10.59 26.09 -36.85
N GLN A 444 11.05 27.04 -37.68
CA GLN A 444 10.20 28.00 -38.38
C GLN A 444 10.13 27.67 -39.88
N SER A 445 9.23 26.76 -40.27
CA SER A 445 8.96 26.41 -41.68
C SER A 445 10.17 25.75 -42.41
N PRO A 446 9.96 24.97 -43.50
CA PRO A 446 11.02 24.19 -44.14
C PRO A 446 12.12 25.02 -44.84
N HIS A 447 12.09 26.35 -44.76
CA HIS A 447 13.03 27.25 -45.44
C HIS A 447 13.78 28.22 -44.51
N GLU A 448 13.44 28.30 -43.21
CA GLU A 448 14.13 29.17 -42.25
C GLU A 448 14.31 28.49 -40.89
N GLU A 449 15.48 27.91 -40.64
CA GLU A 449 15.82 27.47 -39.28
C GLU A 449 16.34 28.66 -38.47
N SER A 450 15.57 29.08 -37.46
CA SER A 450 16.02 30.05 -36.47
C SER A 450 16.64 29.32 -35.28
N CYS A 451 17.96 29.41 -35.15
CA CYS A 451 18.72 28.88 -34.02
C CYS A 451 18.94 29.99 -32.99
N VAL A 452 18.47 29.80 -31.76
CA VAL A 452 18.77 30.71 -30.65
C VAL A 452 19.84 30.04 -29.79
N LEU A 453 21.01 30.65 -29.78
CA LEU A 453 22.19 30.15 -29.08
C LEU A 453 22.27 30.87 -27.73
N LEU A 454 22.09 30.13 -26.63
CA LEU A 454 22.09 30.68 -25.28
C LEU A 454 23.41 30.28 -24.62
N VAL A 455 24.37 31.20 -24.66
CA VAL A 455 25.70 30.94 -24.08
C VAL A 455 25.67 31.24 -22.59
N GLN A 456 25.90 30.20 -21.79
CA GLN A 456 26.28 30.35 -20.39
C GLN A 456 27.75 30.75 -20.29
N PHE A 457 28.06 31.79 -19.53
CA PHE A 457 29.43 32.06 -19.08
C PHE A 457 29.47 32.05 -17.55
N GLY A 458 30.49 31.40 -16.98
CA GLY A 458 30.71 31.29 -15.55
C GLY A 458 30.57 32.60 -14.77
N ARG A 459 29.95 32.49 -13.58
CA ARG A 459 29.67 33.55 -12.59
C ARG A 459 28.99 34.80 -13.20
N CYS A 460 27.68 34.70 -13.38
CA CYS A 460 26.70 35.81 -13.39
C CYS A 460 26.43 36.57 -14.70
N ASN A 461 26.77 36.07 -15.89
CA ASN A 461 26.38 36.76 -17.15
C ASN A 461 25.78 35.79 -18.18
N PHE A 462 24.53 36.03 -18.55
CA PHE A 462 23.86 35.37 -19.65
C PHE A 462 23.96 36.23 -20.91
N LYS A 463 24.25 35.61 -22.05
CA LYS A 463 24.19 36.27 -23.36
C LYS A 463 23.31 35.47 -24.31
N CYS A 464 22.21 36.06 -24.72
CA CYS A 464 21.35 35.54 -25.78
C CYS A 464 21.90 35.98 -27.14
N PHE A 465 22.18 35.03 -28.02
CA PHE A 465 22.54 35.30 -29.41
C PHE A 465 21.50 34.68 -30.34
N ARG A 466 20.93 35.50 -31.22
CA ARG A 466 20.06 35.03 -32.29
C ARG A 466 20.89 34.74 -33.52
N TRP A 467 20.88 33.50 -33.99
CA TRP A 467 21.50 33.12 -35.25
C TRP A 467 20.44 32.60 -36.21
N ARG A 468 20.22 33.33 -37.30
CA ARG A 468 19.33 32.88 -38.38
C ARG A 468 20.19 32.10 -39.36
N CYS A 469 19.98 30.80 -39.46
CA CYS A 469 20.66 29.98 -40.45
C CYS A 469 19.76 29.91 -41.69
N GLN A 470 20.18 30.51 -42.79
CA GLN A 470 19.59 30.20 -44.09
C GLN A 470 20.26 28.91 -44.59
N LEU A 471 19.48 27.94 -45.06
CA LEU A 471 19.96 26.63 -45.54
C LEU A 471 21.06 26.70 -46.63
N GLN A 472 21.33 27.88 -47.20
CA GLN A 472 22.43 28.13 -48.14
C GLN A 472 23.81 28.34 -47.47
N ASP A 473 23.88 28.60 -46.17
CA ASP A 473 25.13 28.89 -45.44
C ASP A 473 25.77 27.65 -44.78
N LEU A 474 25.13 26.48 -44.88
CA LEU A 474 25.68 25.19 -44.42
C LEU A 474 26.67 24.65 -45.46
N VAL A 475 27.83 25.32 -45.59
CA VAL A 475 29.01 24.68 -46.15
C VAL A 475 29.51 23.68 -45.12
N VAL A 476 29.21 22.41 -45.39
CA VAL A 476 29.91 21.19 -44.98
C VAL A 476 31.19 21.47 -44.16
N LEU A 477 31.08 21.45 -42.83
CA LEU A 477 32.20 21.11 -41.96
C LEU A 477 32.23 19.58 -41.84
N ASN A 478 32.70 18.93 -42.91
CA ASN A 478 33.31 17.61 -42.79
C ASN A 478 34.75 17.84 -42.35
N THR A 479 35.07 17.49 -41.10
CA THR A 479 36.21 16.64 -40.71
C THR A 479 36.23 16.42 -39.20
#